data_AF-A0A9D5Q0E6-F1
#
_entry.id   AF-A0A9D5Q0E6-F1
#
_cell.length_a   1.000
_cell.length_b   1.000
_cell.length_c   1.000
_cell.angle_alpha   90.00
_cell.angle_beta   90.00
_cell.angle_gamma   90.00
#
_symmetry.space_group_name_H-M   'P 1'
#
loop_
_entity.id
_entity.type
_entity.pdbx_description
1 polymer ?
#
loop_
_entity_poly.entity_id
_entity_poly.type
_entity_poly.pdbx_seq_one_letter_code
_entity_poly.pdbx_strand_id
1 'polypeptide(L)'
;SLLATAVVLNLGGVLPDAQAKKARADISTIDMALELYRLDMYDYPDESYGLRALTEVPAGAPNEQNYSKDGYIKGGLPNDPWGRPYVYRYPGEYGVYDIMSYGADGAPGGEGRDADITNWNK
;
A
#
# COMPACT_ATOMS: atom_id res chain seq x y z
N SER A 1 -55.46 -0.30 12.63
CA SER A 1 -54.26 0.55 12.52
C SER A 1 -53.27 -0.14 11.59
N LEU A 2 -52.88 0.48 10.49
CA LEU A 2 -51.83 -0.05 9.63
C LEU A 2 -50.49 0.15 10.36
N LEU A 3 -49.88 -0.92 10.83
CA LEU A 3 -48.51 -0.90 11.33
C LEU A 3 -47.58 -0.85 10.14
N ALA A 4 -47.17 0.36 9.76
CA ALA A 4 -46.06 0.56 8.83
C ALA A 4 -44.76 0.25 9.58
N THR A 5 -44.14 -0.88 9.26
CA THR A 5 -42.80 -1.21 9.75
C THR A 5 -41.79 -0.54 8.82
N ALA A 6 -41.04 0.43 9.33
CA ALA A 6 -39.91 0.98 8.60
C ALA A 6 -38.75 -0.02 8.64
N VAL A 7 -38.43 -0.61 7.50
CA VAL A 7 -37.16 -1.32 7.32
C VAL A 7 -36.08 -0.26 7.10
N VAL A 8 -35.21 -0.05 8.08
CA VAL A 8 -34.01 0.77 7.89
C VAL A 8 -33.01 -0.07 7.08
N LEU A 9 -33.00 0.11 5.76
CA LEU A 9 -31.95 -0.43 4.92
C LEU A 9 -30.67 0.34 5.19
N ASN A 10 -29.71 -0.29 5.87
CA ASN A 10 -28.35 0.24 5.99
C ASN A 10 -27.68 0.16 4.60
N LEU A 11 -27.79 1.22 3.81
CA LEU A 11 -27.18 1.31 2.48
C LEU A 11 -25.67 1.62 2.52
N GLY A 12 -25.05 1.67 3.70
CA GLY A 12 -23.63 1.98 3.88
C GLY A 12 -22.66 0.95 3.29
N GLY A 13 -23.15 -0.21 2.82
CA GLY A 13 -22.31 -1.32 2.34
C GLY A 13 -22.26 -1.53 0.82
N VAL A 14 -22.90 -0.68 -0.01
CA VAL A 14 -23.08 -0.99 -1.45
C VAL A 14 -22.12 -0.21 -2.37
N LEU A 15 -21.46 0.84 -1.87
CA LEU A 15 -20.46 1.57 -2.66
C LEU A 15 -19.05 1.14 -2.22
N PRO A 16 -18.15 0.74 -3.16
CA PRO A 16 -16.75 0.54 -2.84
C PRO A 16 -16.21 1.80 -2.15
N ASP A 17 -15.65 1.67 -0.95
CA ASP A 17 -15.03 2.81 -0.27
C ASP A 17 -13.97 3.39 -1.21
N ALA A 18 -14.16 4.64 -1.62
CA ALA A 18 -13.25 5.33 -2.53
C ALA A 18 -11.83 5.39 -1.97
N GLN A 19 -11.69 5.45 -0.64
CA GLN A 19 -10.39 5.35 0.04
C GLN A 19 -9.79 3.97 -0.18
N ALA A 20 -10.54 2.90 0.07
CA ALA A 20 -10.02 1.55 -0.15
C ALA A 20 -9.62 1.29 -1.61
N LYS A 21 -10.39 1.82 -2.56
CA LYS A 21 -10.03 1.79 -3.99
C LYS A 21 -8.75 2.57 -4.28
N LYS A 22 -8.60 3.76 -3.71
CA LYS A 22 -7.37 4.55 -3.84
C LYS A 22 -6.18 3.80 -3.25
N ALA A 23 -6.33 3.21 -2.07
CA ALA A 23 -5.26 2.47 -1.41
C ALA A 23 -4.77 1.29 -2.25
N ARG A 24 -5.68 0.52 -2.85
CA ARG A 24 -5.30 -0.56 -3.79
C ARG A 24 -4.55 -0.05 -5.02
N ALA A 25 -4.95 1.12 -5.55
CA ALA A 25 -4.26 1.73 -6.69
C ALA A 25 -2.86 2.25 -6.32
N ASP A 26 -2.71 2.85 -5.14
CA ASP A 26 -1.42 3.27 -4.60
C ASP A 26 -0.51 2.06 -4.39
N ILE A 27 -1.00 0.98 -3.74
CA ILE A 27 -0.26 -0.28 -3.57
C ILE A 27 0.19 -0.84 -4.92
N SER A 28 -0.69 -0.91 -5.92
CA SER A 28 -0.32 -1.36 -7.27
C SER A 28 0.76 -0.49 -7.91
N THR A 29 0.78 0.81 -7.62
CA THR A 29 1.81 1.74 -8.12
C THR A 29 3.15 1.49 -7.42
N ILE A 30 3.12 1.25 -6.11
CA ILE A 30 4.31 0.93 -5.31
C ILE A 30 4.88 -0.44 -5.72
N ASP A 31 4.04 -1.47 -5.92
CA ASP A 31 4.44 -2.78 -6.44
C ASP A 31 5.21 -2.64 -7.76
N MET A 32 4.67 -1.87 -8.72
CA MET A 32 5.34 -1.63 -10.00
C MET A 32 6.69 -0.93 -9.83
N ALA A 33 6.79 0.04 -8.92
CA ALA A 33 8.04 0.74 -8.62
C ALA A 33 9.08 -0.18 -7.98
N LEU A 34 8.67 -1.09 -7.09
CA LEU A 34 9.54 -2.09 -6.48
C LEU A 34 10.09 -3.09 -7.52
N GLU A 35 9.27 -3.49 -8.51
CA GLU A 35 9.75 -4.33 -9.61
C GLU A 35 10.82 -3.62 -10.45
N LEU A 36 10.60 -2.34 -10.78
CA LEU A 36 11.60 -1.54 -11.51
C LEU A 36 12.89 -1.37 -10.70
N TYR A 37 12.77 -1.07 -9.40
CA TYR A 37 13.92 -1.00 -8.49
C TYR A 37 14.73 -2.31 -8.53
N ARG A 38 14.07 -3.46 -8.43
CA ARG A 38 14.73 -4.76 -8.45
C ARG A 38 15.47 -5.04 -9.76
N LEU A 39 14.98 -4.56 -10.89
CA LEU A 39 15.66 -4.76 -12.18
C LEU A 39 17.03 -4.08 -12.23
N ASP A 40 17.14 -2.89 -11.64
CA ASP A 40 18.38 -2.11 -11.62
C ASP A 40 19.31 -2.49 -10.46
N MET A 41 18.71 -2.70 -9.29
CA MET A 41 19.42 -2.90 -8.03
C MET A 41 19.65 -4.38 -7.70
N TYR A 42 19.08 -5.28 -8.52
CA TYR A 42 19.10 -6.75 -8.41
C TYR A 42 18.41 -7.37 -7.20
N ASP A 43 17.90 -6.55 -6.28
CA ASP A 43 17.14 -6.98 -5.11
C ASP A 43 16.09 -5.92 -4.74
N TYR A 44 15.17 -6.25 -3.83
CA TYR A 44 14.25 -5.26 -3.24
C TYR A 44 14.92 -4.46 -2.12
N PRO A 45 14.37 -3.27 -1.78
CA PRO A 45 14.88 -2.50 -0.65
C PRO A 45 14.81 -3.29 0.66
N ASP A 46 15.84 -3.18 1.50
CA ASP A 46 15.77 -3.72 2.85
C ASP A 46 14.82 -2.88 3.74
N GLU A 47 14.38 -3.43 4.87
CA GLU A 47 13.44 -2.74 5.77
C GLU A 47 14.00 -1.46 6.40
N SER A 48 15.33 -1.33 6.54
CA SER A 48 15.93 -0.13 7.16
C SER A 48 15.77 1.09 6.27
N TYR A 49 15.79 0.91 4.94
CA TYR A 49 15.52 1.96 3.98
C TYR A 49 14.05 2.00 3.56
N GLY A 50 13.44 0.83 3.42
CA GLY A 50 12.04 0.62 3.06
C GLY A 50 11.66 1.29 1.75
N LEU A 51 10.41 1.75 1.66
CA LEU A 51 9.87 2.37 0.44
C LEU A 51 10.58 3.66 0.02
N ARG A 52 11.35 4.32 0.92
CA ARG A 52 12.15 5.50 0.56
C ARG A 52 13.16 5.23 -0.53
N ALA A 53 13.57 3.98 -0.69
CA ALA A 53 14.45 3.55 -1.78
C ALA A 53 13.84 3.83 -3.16
N LEU A 54 12.51 3.98 -3.26
CA LEU A 54 11.83 4.29 -4.51
C LEU A 54 11.98 5.75 -4.94
N THR A 55 12.43 6.63 -4.04
CA THR A 55 12.62 8.07 -4.32
C THR A 55 14.05 8.54 -4.10
N GLU A 56 14.82 7.81 -3.28
CA GLU A 56 16.19 8.15 -2.91
C GLU A 56 17.08 6.91 -3.01
N VAL A 57 18.32 7.08 -3.48
CA VAL A 57 19.30 5.97 -3.51
C VAL A 57 19.64 5.53 -2.08
N PRO A 58 19.57 4.21 -1.76
CA PRO A 58 20.01 3.73 -0.45
C PRO A 58 21.51 3.90 -0.26
N ALA A 59 21.89 4.54 0.85
CA ALA A 59 23.30 4.80 1.15
C ALA A 59 24.09 3.50 1.28
N GLY A 60 25.15 3.35 0.48
CA GLY A 60 26.01 2.15 0.51
C GLY A 60 25.40 0.93 -0.20
N ALA A 61 24.36 1.11 -1.02
CA ALA A 61 23.83 0.04 -1.85
C ALA A 61 24.92 -0.50 -2.81
N PRO A 62 25.10 -1.82 -2.94
CA PRO A 62 26.12 -2.42 -3.81
C PRO A 62 26.05 -2.02 -5.29
N ASN A 63 24.88 -1.58 -5.75
CA ASN A 63 24.57 -1.26 -7.14
C ASN A 63 24.10 0.19 -7.32
N GLU A 64 24.51 1.12 -6.44
CA GLU A 64 24.10 2.54 -6.48
C GLU A 64 24.26 3.19 -7.86
N GLN A 65 25.24 2.78 -8.65
CA GLN A 65 25.51 3.27 -10.00
C GLN A 65 24.42 2.93 -11.02
N ASN A 66 23.62 1.89 -10.76
CA ASN A 66 22.50 1.49 -11.60
C ASN A 66 21.20 2.22 -11.23
N TYR A 67 21.17 2.89 -10.07
CA TYR A 67 19.98 3.54 -9.56
C TYR A 67 19.45 4.61 -10.54
N SER A 68 18.15 4.56 -10.82
CA SER A 68 17.48 5.57 -11.65
C SER A 68 17.60 6.96 -11.01
N LYS A 69 18.21 7.91 -11.72
CA LYS A 69 18.37 9.30 -11.22
C LYS A 69 17.05 9.99 -10.92
N ASP A 70 15.97 9.56 -11.56
CA ASP A 70 14.62 10.10 -11.36
C ASP A 70 13.83 9.32 -10.29
N GLY A 71 14.45 8.33 -9.65
CA GLY A 71 13.78 7.36 -8.78
C GLY A 71 12.89 6.38 -9.56
N TYR A 72 12.03 5.68 -8.82
CA TYR A 72 11.15 4.62 -9.32
C TYR A 72 9.66 4.94 -9.19
N ILE A 73 9.31 5.98 -8.42
CA ILE A 73 7.91 6.42 -8.24
C ILE A 73 7.76 7.91 -8.55
N LYS A 74 6.85 8.22 -9.48
CA LYS A 74 6.57 9.60 -9.89
C LYS A 74 5.68 10.30 -8.86
N GLY A 75 6.05 11.52 -8.49
CA GLY A 75 5.29 12.31 -7.51
C GLY A 75 5.60 11.99 -6.06
N GLY A 76 6.58 11.12 -5.80
CA GLY A 76 6.98 10.70 -4.46
C GLY A 76 6.14 9.56 -3.90
N LEU A 77 6.45 9.15 -2.67
CA LEU A 77 5.70 8.11 -1.99
C LEU A 77 4.34 8.65 -1.53
N PRO A 78 3.22 8.01 -1.92
CA PRO A 78 1.93 8.37 -1.37
C PRO A 78 1.82 7.91 0.08
N ASN A 79 1.14 8.71 0.89
CA ASN A 79 0.50 8.19 2.09
C ASN A 79 -0.78 7.45 1.69
N ASP A 80 -1.19 6.52 2.54
CA ASP A 80 -2.49 5.90 2.46
C ASP A 80 -3.63 6.95 2.54
N PRO A 81 -4.87 6.59 2.18
CA PRO A 81 -5.98 7.53 2.16
C PRO A 81 -6.32 8.16 3.52
N TRP A 82 -5.80 7.59 4.61
CA TRP A 82 -5.97 8.06 5.98
C TRP A 82 -4.76 8.84 6.49
N GLY A 83 -3.79 9.13 5.62
CA GLY A 83 -2.65 9.99 5.88
C GLY A 83 -1.45 9.29 6.51
N ARG A 84 -1.44 7.96 6.58
CA ARG A 84 -0.32 7.18 7.14
C ARG A 84 0.60 6.66 6.04
N PRO A 85 1.91 6.49 6.29
CA PRO A 85 2.77 5.77 5.37
C PRO A 85 2.29 4.33 5.20
N TYR A 86 2.44 3.78 3.99
CA TYR A 86 2.29 2.34 3.76
C TYR A 86 3.34 1.57 4.55
N VAL A 87 2.94 0.43 5.12
CA VAL A 87 3.88 -0.51 5.73
C VAL A 87 4.47 -1.36 4.62
N TYR A 88 5.77 -1.58 4.70
CA TYR A 88 6.52 -2.45 3.80
C TYR A 88 7.33 -3.45 4.62
N ARG A 89 7.37 -4.71 4.17
CA ARG A 89 8.15 -5.78 4.79
C ARG A 89 8.94 -6.54 3.74
N TYR A 90 10.21 -6.80 4.03
CA TYR A 90 11.08 -7.59 3.17
C TYR A 90 12.13 -8.35 3.99
N PRO A 91 12.16 -9.70 3.94
CA PRO A 91 11.26 -10.58 3.18
C PRO A 91 9.81 -10.54 3.65
N GLY A 92 8.87 -10.66 2.72
CA GLY A 92 7.44 -10.72 3.04
C GLY A 92 7.05 -12.00 3.79
N GLU A 93 5.97 -11.90 4.56
CA GLU A 93 5.30 -13.04 5.21
C GLU A 93 4.35 -13.76 4.25
N TYR A 94 3.69 -13.01 3.35
CA TYR A 94 2.67 -13.53 2.42
C TYR A 94 3.15 -13.60 0.96
N GLY A 95 4.34 -13.08 0.69
CA GLY A 95 4.95 -13.05 -0.64
C GLY A 95 6.44 -12.73 -0.57
N VAL A 96 7.00 -12.26 -1.69
CA VAL A 96 8.41 -11.84 -1.72
C VAL A 96 8.62 -10.60 -0.85
N TYR A 97 7.66 -9.68 -0.90
CA TYR A 97 7.52 -8.54 0.00
C TYR A 97 6.03 -8.28 0.27
N ASP A 98 5.75 -7.63 1.38
CA ASP A 98 4.40 -7.27 1.78
C ASP A 98 4.24 -5.74 1.75
N ILE A 99 3.11 -5.26 1.24
CA ILE A 99 2.68 -3.85 1.36
C ILE A 99 1.29 -3.83 1.99
N MET A 100 1.09 -3.02 3.04
CA MET A 100 -0.23 -2.86 3.65
C MET A 100 -0.57 -1.43 4.07
N SER A 101 -1.88 -1.15 4.09
CA SER A 101 -2.50 -0.06 4.86
C SER A 101 -3.51 -0.67 5.82
N TYR A 102 -3.47 -0.24 7.08
CA TYR A 102 -4.31 -0.75 8.17
C TYR A 102 -5.75 -0.17 8.17
N GLY A 103 -6.33 0.04 7.00
CA GLY A 103 -7.68 0.61 6.90
C GLY A 103 -7.82 1.97 7.59
N ALA A 104 -9.05 2.32 8.00
CA ALA A 104 -9.34 3.60 8.64
C ALA A 104 -8.89 3.68 10.11
N ASP A 105 -8.98 2.58 10.86
CA ASP A 105 -8.62 2.53 12.28
C ASP A 105 -7.10 2.59 12.51
N GLY A 106 -6.29 2.20 11.51
CA GLY A 106 -4.84 2.20 11.62
C GLY A 106 -4.29 1.04 12.45
N ALA A 107 -5.08 -0.02 12.67
CA ALA A 107 -4.70 -1.20 13.42
C ALA A 107 -4.82 -2.48 12.56
N PRO A 108 -4.04 -3.52 12.83
CA PRO A 108 -4.17 -4.79 12.11
C PRO A 108 -5.56 -5.40 12.26
N GLY A 109 -6.09 -5.93 11.16
CA GLY A 109 -7.38 -6.60 11.10
C GLY A 109 -8.51 -5.67 10.64
N GLY A 110 -9.56 -5.57 11.45
CA GLY A 110 -10.74 -4.75 11.15
C GLY A 110 -11.68 -5.34 10.10
N GLU A 111 -12.83 -4.68 9.90
CA GLU A 111 -13.82 -5.02 8.89
C GLU A 111 -14.33 -3.74 8.19
N GLY A 112 -14.88 -3.90 6.99
CA GLY A 112 -15.44 -2.78 6.24
C GLY A 112 -14.40 -1.71 5.92
N ARG A 113 -14.53 -0.52 6.53
CA ARG A 113 -13.58 0.60 6.31
C ARG A 113 -12.30 0.45 7.13
N ASP A 114 -12.35 -0.36 8.18
CA ASP A 114 -11.23 -0.63 9.06
C ASP A 114 -10.43 -1.85 8.58
N ALA A 115 -10.93 -2.57 7.56
CA ALA A 115 -10.23 -3.73 7.01
C ALA A 115 -8.88 -3.34 6.38
N ASP A 116 -7.87 -4.14 6.69
CA ASP A 116 -6.55 -4.08 6.06
C ASP A 116 -6.63 -4.19 4.53
N ILE A 117 -5.78 -3.41 3.85
CA ILE A 117 -5.64 -3.42 2.40
C ILE A 117 -4.21 -3.79 2.07
N THR A 118 -4.04 -4.92 1.37
CA THR A 118 -2.75 -5.58 1.22
C THR A 118 -2.46 -5.95 -0.24
N ASN A 119 -1.20 -6.16 -0.61
CA ASN A 119 -0.84 -6.63 -1.96
C ASN A 119 -1.07 -8.14 -2.18
N TRP A 120 -1.26 -8.93 -1.11
CA TRP A 120 -1.53 -10.37 -1.19
C TRP A 120 -3.02 -10.76 -1.18
N ASN A 121 -3.91 -9.92 -0.65
CA ASN A 121 -5.36 -10.16 -0.68
C ASN A 121 -6.00 -9.38 -1.84
N LYS A 122 -6.27 -10.08 -2.96
CA LYS A 122 -6.88 -9.50 -4.17
C LYS A 122 -8.38 -9.69 -4.23
#